data_AF-A0A7R8ZAG6-F1
#
_entry.id   AF-A0A7R8ZAG6-F1
#
_cell.length_a   1.000
_cell.length_b   1.000
_cell.length_c   1.000
_cell.angle_alpha   90.00
_cell.angle_beta   90.00
_cell.angle_gamma   90.00
#
_symmetry.space_group_name_H-M   'P 1'
#
loop_
_entity.id
_entity.type
_entity.pdbx_description
1 polymer ?
#
loop_
_entity_poly.entity_id
_entity_poly.type
_entity_poly.pdbx_seq_one_letter_code
_entity_poly.pdbx_strand_id
1 'polypeptide(L)'
;MPHPYLRPCVTSQALIGVITNPINSMVPIVVETFKKQGDCTPGKVFGVTAIDVVRANTFVAETLGLDPECVFVPVVGGHSGATTIPILSQAKPCNELTQVIARRNGEQIERLTAAIQDADGDIIRAKRGRGIPTLSVAFAATRFAISLARGINGQPSVVECAYVASEVVQAVNYFSSPILIGPDGVMEYLGLPKMSEYENCLLSSAIPILQDDVKRGLYFVHGEPPPIMTSTSTGLREHKPRVFH
;
A
#
# COMPACT_ATOMS: atom_id res chain seq x y z
N MET A 1 -32.72 17.52 8.70
CA MET A 1 -32.38 18.76 7.98
C MET A 1 -30.88 19.00 8.20
N PRO A 2 -30.02 18.93 7.17
CA PRO A 2 -28.61 19.28 7.34
C PRO A 2 -28.46 20.77 7.70
N HIS A 3 -27.46 21.08 8.52
CA HIS A 3 -27.23 22.43 9.07
C HIS A 3 -26.94 23.44 7.95
N PRO A 4 -27.52 24.66 7.97
CA PRO A 4 -27.43 25.64 6.87
C PRO A 4 -26.03 26.19 6.55
N TYR A 5 -24.99 25.75 7.25
CA TYR A 5 -23.58 26.11 7.02
C TYR A 5 -22.72 24.93 6.53
N LEU A 6 -23.26 23.72 6.45
CA LEU A 6 -22.58 22.59 5.82
C LEU A 6 -22.78 22.69 4.31
N ARG A 7 -21.85 23.37 3.63
CA ARG A 7 -21.74 23.27 2.17
C ARG A 7 -21.54 21.80 1.79
N PRO A 8 -22.08 21.32 0.64
CA PRO A 8 -21.69 20.04 0.09
C PRO A 8 -20.16 19.98 0.02
N CYS A 9 -19.57 18.97 0.64
CA CYS A 9 -18.14 18.95 0.88
C CYS A 9 -17.38 18.96 -0.45
N VAL A 10 -16.58 20.00 -0.69
CA VAL A 10 -15.69 20.12 -1.87
C VAL A 10 -14.67 18.96 -1.91
N THR A 11 -14.52 18.19 -0.82
CA THR A 11 -13.60 17.05 -0.69
C THR A 11 -14.02 15.78 -1.42
N SER A 12 -15.30 15.61 -1.82
CA SER A 12 -15.75 14.35 -2.47
C SER A 12 -15.09 14.10 -3.84
N GLN A 13 -14.42 15.12 -4.41
CA GLN A 13 -13.66 14.99 -5.65
C GLN A 13 -12.13 14.99 -5.48
N ALA A 14 -11.61 15.26 -4.29
CA ALA A 14 -10.16 15.35 -4.10
C ALA A 14 -9.49 13.97 -4.07
N LEU A 15 -8.27 13.88 -4.61
CA LEU A 15 -7.38 12.75 -4.37
C LEU A 15 -6.61 12.99 -3.07
N ILE A 16 -6.64 12.02 -2.15
CA ILE A 16 -6.13 12.16 -0.78
C ILE A 16 -4.89 11.28 -0.61
N GLY A 17 -3.73 11.92 -0.44
CA GLY A 17 -2.48 11.24 -0.08
C GLY A 17 -2.28 11.20 1.44
N VAL A 18 -2.29 10.02 2.03
CA VAL A 18 -2.03 9.77 3.45
C VAL A 18 -0.57 9.39 3.65
N ILE A 19 0.18 10.25 4.34
CA ILE A 19 1.61 10.05 4.68
C ILE A 19 1.78 9.77 6.18
N THR A 20 0.75 10.05 6.99
CA THR A 20 0.79 9.87 8.44
C THR A 20 1.00 8.41 8.81
N ASN A 21 2.02 8.15 9.61
CA ASN A 21 2.28 6.82 10.15
C ASN A 21 1.42 6.49 11.37
N PRO A 22 1.05 5.22 11.57
CA PRO A 22 1.31 4.07 10.69
C PRO A 22 0.32 4.02 9.51
N ILE A 23 0.82 4.08 8.26
CA ILE A 23 -0.04 4.15 7.05
C ILE A 23 -1.03 2.99 6.99
N ASN A 24 -0.60 1.77 7.36
CA ASN A 24 -1.43 0.55 7.35
C ASN A 24 -2.72 0.68 8.17
N SER A 25 -2.72 1.49 9.23
CA SER A 25 -3.93 1.78 10.04
C SER A 25 -4.58 3.12 9.68
N MET A 26 -3.79 4.12 9.29
CA MET A 26 -4.28 5.46 8.98
C MET A 26 -5.14 5.49 7.72
N VAL A 27 -4.81 4.72 6.68
CA VAL A 27 -5.64 4.65 5.47
C VAL A 27 -7.03 4.08 5.76
N PRO A 28 -7.17 2.93 6.46
CA PRO A 28 -8.48 2.45 6.92
C PRO A 28 -9.25 3.48 7.75
N ILE A 29 -8.59 4.20 8.66
CA ILE A 29 -9.22 5.26 9.46
C ILE A 29 -9.82 6.34 8.55
N VAL A 30 -9.04 6.84 7.59
CA VAL A 30 -9.48 7.88 6.67
C VAL A 30 -10.66 7.40 5.83
N VAL A 31 -10.56 6.21 5.22
CA VAL A 31 -11.62 5.64 4.39
C VAL A 31 -12.91 5.41 5.18
N GLU A 32 -12.85 4.82 6.38
CA GLU A 32 -14.04 4.61 7.21
C GLU A 32 -14.64 5.91 7.75
N THR A 33 -13.81 6.91 8.01
CA THR A 33 -14.30 8.23 8.43
C THR A 33 -15.14 8.88 7.33
N PHE A 34 -14.70 8.81 6.07
CA PHE A 34 -15.51 9.28 4.94
C PHE A 34 -16.81 8.49 4.79
N LYS A 35 -16.74 7.15 4.88
CA LYS A 35 -17.95 6.30 4.80
C LYS A 35 -18.98 6.67 5.86
N LYS A 36 -18.57 6.96 7.10
CA LYS A 36 -19.48 7.42 8.17
C LYS A 36 -20.18 8.74 7.87
N GLN A 37 -19.56 9.61 7.08
CA GLN A 37 -20.12 10.88 6.66
C GLN A 37 -20.99 10.76 5.40
N GLY A 38 -21.16 9.54 4.87
CA GLY A 38 -21.92 9.29 3.63
C GLY A 38 -21.15 9.57 2.35
N ASP A 39 -19.84 9.82 2.43
CA ASP A 39 -18.95 10.01 1.28
C ASP A 39 -18.18 8.70 1.02
N CYS A 40 -18.34 8.12 -0.17
CA CYS A 40 -17.69 6.86 -0.52
C CYS A 40 -16.70 7.11 -1.66
N THR A 41 -15.43 7.32 -1.31
CA THR A 41 -14.35 7.47 -2.28
C THR A 41 -13.13 6.55 -2.01
N PRO A 42 -13.29 5.21 -1.86
CA PRO A 42 -12.15 4.32 -1.61
C PRO A 42 -11.05 4.43 -2.66
N GLY A 43 -11.42 4.59 -3.94
CA GLY A 43 -10.47 4.76 -5.06
C GLY A 43 -9.76 6.11 -5.11
N LYS A 44 -10.02 7.03 -4.18
CA LYS A 44 -9.39 8.36 -4.09
C LYS A 44 -8.51 8.54 -2.86
N VAL A 45 -8.40 7.54 -1.99
CA VAL A 45 -7.55 7.58 -0.79
C VAL A 45 -6.34 6.69 -1.01
N PHE A 46 -5.16 7.29 -0.92
CA PHE A 46 -3.87 6.65 -1.21
C PHE A 46 -2.96 6.74 -0.01
N GLY A 47 -2.60 5.60 0.59
CA GLY A 47 -1.42 5.52 1.45
C GLY A 47 -0.17 5.66 0.61
N VAL A 48 0.60 6.72 0.86
CA VAL A 48 1.77 7.07 0.05
C VAL A 48 2.95 6.19 0.47
N THR A 49 3.14 5.08 -0.24
CA THR A 49 4.24 4.12 -0.01
C THR A 49 5.43 4.31 -0.95
N ALA A 50 5.44 5.42 -1.72
CA ALA A 50 6.48 5.73 -2.70
C ALA A 50 7.91 5.77 -2.10
N ILE A 51 8.05 6.06 -0.81
CA ILE A 51 9.34 6.06 -0.13
C ILE A 51 9.97 4.66 -0.12
N ASP A 52 9.17 3.60 -0.07
CA ASP A 52 9.68 2.22 -0.07
C ASP A 52 10.25 1.87 -1.44
N VAL A 53 9.60 2.31 -2.52
CA VAL A 53 10.12 2.17 -3.89
C VAL A 53 11.40 2.98 -4.07
N VAL A 54 11.44 4.23 -3.58
CA VAL A 54 12.65 5.06 -3.64
C VAL A 54 13.82 4.37 -2.91
N ARG A 55 13.59 3.82 -1.71
CA ARG A 55 14.59 3.06 -0.95
C ARG A 55 15.05 1.82 -1.70
N ALA A 56 14.11 1.00 -2.19
CA ALA A 56 14.41 -0.22 -2.92
C ALA A 56 15.24 0.07 -4.17
N ASN A 57 14.89 1.10 -4.94
CA ASN A 57 15.66 1.53 -6.11
C ASN A 57 17.08 1.94 -5.72
N THR A 58 17.24 2.75 -4.66
CA THR A 58 18.56 3.18 -4.19
C THR A 58 19.43 2.00 -3.77
N PHE A 59 18.94 1.10 -2.93
CA PHE A 59 19.74 -0.03 -2.45
C PHE A 59 20.09 -1.04 -3.56
N VAL A 60 19.16 -1.27 -4.51
CA VAL A 60 19.44 -2.10 -5.69
C VAL A 60 20.45 -1.41 -6.60
N ALA A 61 20.32 -0.10 -6.84
CA ALA A 61 21.26 0.65 -7.67
C ALA A 61 22.67 0.66 -7.09
N GLU A 62 22.82 0.85 -5.78
CA GLU A 62 24.10 0.74 -5.07
C GLU A 62 24.73 -0.66 -5.24
N THR A 63 23.90 -1.70 -5.16
CA THR A 63 24.34 -3.08 -5.39
C THR A 63 24.84 -3.30 -6.82
N LEU A 64 24.22 -2.67 -7.81
CA LEU A 64 24.54 -2.81 -9.22
C LEU A 64 25.63 -1.82 -9.71
N GLY A 65 25.93 -0.78 -8.93
CA GLY A 65 26.76 0.34 -9.38
C GLY A 65 26.07 1.20 -10.45
N LEU A 66 24.74 1.30 -10.39
CA LEU A 66 23.92 2.10 -11.31
C LEU A 66 23.41 3.38 -10.63
N ASP A 67 22.84 4.27 -11.45
CA ASP A 67 22.05 5.39 -10.94
C ASP A 67 20.67 4.89 -10.44
N PRO A 68 20.21 5.29 -9.24
CA PRO A 68 18.87 4.96 -8.72
C PRO A 68 17.72 5.32 -9.67
N GLU A 69 17.85 6.33 -10.53
CA GLU A 69 16.84 6.70 -11.52
C GLU A 69 16.70 5.67 -12.65
N CYS A 70 17.75 4.87 -12.89
CA CYS A 70 17.76 3.80 -13.88
C CYS A 70 17.20 2.48 -13.34
N VAL A 71 16.84 2.42 -12.06
CA VAL A 71 16.37 1.22 -11.38
C VAL A 71 14.90 1.37 -10.99
N PHE A 72 14.13 0.30 -11.14
CA PHE A 72 12.77 0.24 -10.64
C PHE A 72 12.48 -1.11 -9.98
N VAL A 73 12.07 -1.09 -8.71
CA VAL A 73 11.68 -2.25 -7.92
C VAL A 73 10.24 -2.06 -7.45
N PRO A 74 9.29 -2.91 -7.88
CA PRO A 74 7.95 -2.90 -7.31
C PRO A 74 8.01 -3.23 -5.82
N VAL A 75 7.35 -2.45 -4.98
CA VAL A 75 7.19 -2.75 -3.55
C VAL A 75 5.70 -2.90 -3.23
N VAL A 76 5.33 -4.03 -2.65
CA VAL A 76 3.94 -4.40 -2.35
C VAL A 76 3.74 -4.68 -0.86
N GLY A 77 2.50 -4.91 -0.43
CA GLY A 77 2.18 -5.21 0.97
C GLY A 77 1.64 -4.00 1.73
N GLY A 78 2.38 -3.52 2.72
CA GLY A 78 2.11 -2.32 3.51
C GLY A 78 3.32 -1.41 3.60
N HIS A 79 3.35 -0.56 4.62
CA HIS A 79 4.41 0.41 4.91
C HIS A 79 4.85 0.32 6.38
N SER A 80 5.29 -0.87 6.79
CA SER A 80 5.79 -1.12 8.15
C SER A 80 6.59 -2.41 8.18
N GLY A 81 7.93 -2.30 8.28
CA GLY A 81 8.85 -3.42 8.49
C GLY A 81 8.52 -4.63 7.61
N ALA A 82 8.15 -5.75 8.25
CA ALA A 82 7.82 -7.02 7.58
C ALA A 82 6.66 -6.94 6.57
N THR A 83 5.81 -5.92 6.62
CA THR A 83 4.74 -5.72 5.63
C THR A 83 5.21 -5.07 4.35
N THR A 84 6.40 -4.45 4.32
CA THR A 84 6.99 -3.86 3.12
C THR A 84 7.73 -4.94 2.34
N ILE A 85 7.21 -5.33 1.18
CA ILE A 85 7.72 -6.49 0.42
C ILE A 85 8.30 -6.00 -0.92
N PRO A 86 9.63 -5.82 -1.02
CA PRO A 86 10.28 -5.50 -2.28
C PRO A 86 10.29 -6.73 -3.20
N ILE A 87 9.73 -6.60 -4.39
CA ILE A 87 9.72 -7.67 -5.40
C ILE A 87 11.00 -7.57 -6.24
N LEU A 88 12.10 -7.99 -5.63
CA LEU A 88 13.44 -7.99 -6.23
C LEU A 88 13.51 -8.87 -7.49
N SER A 89 12.70 -9.93 -7.57
CA SER A 89 12.59 -10.76 -8.78
C SER A 89 12.03 -10.02 -9.99
N GLN A 90 11.44 -8.83 -9.78
CA GLN A 90 10.85 -7.96 -10.80
C GLN A 90 11.58 -6.61 -10.90
N ALA A 91 12.73 -6.48 -10.23
CA ALA A 91 13.56 -5.28 -10.34
C ALA A 91 14.03 -5.08 -11.78
N LYS A 92 13.98 -3.85 -12.28
CA LYS A 92 14.51 -3.47 -13.59
C LYS A 92 15.76 -2.62 -13.41
N PRO A 93 16.85 -2.87 -14.17
CA PRO A 93 17.02 -3.94 -15.17
C PRO A 93 17.19 -5.35 -14.54
N CYS A 94 16.36 -6.33 -14.95
CA CYS A 94 16.26 -7.65 -14.30
C CYS A 94 17.52 -8.54 -14.44
N ASN A 95 18.21 -8.44 -15.57
CA ASN A 95 19.31 -9.34 -15.91
C ASN A 95 20.54 -9.13 -15.03
N GLU A 96 20.81 -7.88 -14.65
CA GLU A 96 22.00 -7.51 -13.89
C GLU A 96 21.89 -7.93 -12.42
N LEU A 97 20.72 -7.69 -11.80
CA LEU A 97 20.47 -8.09 -10.42
C LEU A 97 20.54 -9.61 -10.26
N THR A 98 19.94 -10.36 -11.19
CA THR A 98 20.01 -11.82 -11.17
C THR A 98 21.45 -12.34 -11.25
N GLN A 99 22.29 -11.73 -12.11
CA GLN A 99 23.70 -12.10 -12.21
C GLN A 99 24.50 -11.78 -10.94
N VAL A 100 24.27 -10.61 -10.34
CA VAL A 100 24.95 -10.21 -9.10
C VAL A 100 24.56 -11.13 -7.94
N ILE A 101 23.26 -11.44 -7.79
CA ILE A 101 22.76 -12.38 -6.77
C ILE A 101 23.36 -13.78 -6.97
N ALA A 102 23.39 -14.28 -8.21
CA ALA A 102 23.94 -15.60 -8.53
C ALA A 102 25.42 -15.71 -8.17
N ARG A 103 26.20 -14.64 -8.35
CA ARG A 103 27.63 -14.59 -7.96
C ARG A 103 27.87 -14.57 -6.45
N ARG A 104 26.84 -14.22 -5.65
CA ARG A 104 26.95 -14.06 -4.19
C ARG A 104 26.09 -15.06 -3.39
N ASN A 105 25.83 -16.24 -3.96
CA ASN A 105 25.15 -17.37 -3.29
C ASN A 105 23.74 -17.08 -2.71
N GLY A 106 22.98 -16.14 -3.27
CA GLY A 106 21.58 -15.90 -2.88
C GLY A 106 21.35 -15.12 -1.58
N GLU A 107 22.32 -15.08 -0.66
CA GLU A 107 22.25 -14.35 0.63
C GLU A 107 21.97 -12.85 0.46
N GLN A 108 22.26 -12.31 -0.72
CA GLN A 108 22.05 -10.91 -1.03
C GLN A 108 20.57 -10.51 -1.12
N ILE A 109 19.65 -11.42 -1.50
CA ILE A 109 18.22 -11.11 -1.57
C ILE A 109 17.67 -10.81 -0.18
N GLU A 110 17.91 -11.70 0.78
CA GLU A 110 17.40 -11.56 2.14
C GLU A 110 17.98 -10.33 2.83
N ARG A 111 19.29 -10.09 2.67
CA ARG A 111 19.96 -8.90 3.23
C ARG A 111 19.43 -7.61 2.63
N LEU A 112 19.19 -7.58 1.32
CA LEU A 112 18.66 -6.40 0.63
C LEU A 112 17.22 -6.13 1.04
N THR A 113 16.40 -7.17 1.14
CA THR A 113 15.04 -7.08 1.69
C THR A 113 15.06 -6.54 3.12
N ALA A 114 15.91 -7.07 4.00
CA ALA A 114 16.03 -6.60 5.37
C ALA A 114 16.47 -5.13 5.45
N ALA A 115 17.42 -4.71 4.63
CA ALA A 115 17.85 -3.31 4.55
C ALA A 115 16.73 -2.38 4.09
N ILE A 116 15.91 -2.81 3.13
CA ILE A 116 14.73 -2.04 2.68
C ILE A 116 13.70 -1.94 3.81
N GLN A 117 13.42 -3.03 4.51
CA GLN A 117 12.42 -3.09 5.59
C GLN A 117 12.84 -2.31 6.85
N ASP A 118 14.14 -2.26 7.18
CA ASP A 118 14.67 -1.56 8.37
C ASP A 118 15.26 -0.17 8.06
N ALA A 119 15.04 0.37 6.86
CA ALA A 119 15.61 1.65 6.43
C ALA A 119 15.22 2.82 7.36
N ASP A 120 14.02 2.81 7.95
CA ASP A 120 13.63 3.78 8.97
C ASP A 120 14.46 3.64 10.25
N GLY A 121 14.69 2.41 10.69
CA GLY A 121 15.52 2.09 11.85
C GLY A 121 16.96 2.56 11.67
N ASP A 122 17.54 2.32 10.49
CA ASP A 122 18.89 2.80 10.13
C ASP A 122 19.00 4.33 10.23
N ILE A 123 18.02 5.06 9.70
CA ILE A 123 18.05 6.53 9.74
C ILE A 123 17.87 7.05 11.17
N ILE A 124 17.00 6.45 11.97
CA ILE A 124 16.82 6.83 13.37
C ILE A 124 18.12 6.60 14.15
N ARG A 125 18.79 5.46 13.92
CA ARG A 125 20.09 5.15 14.52
C ARG A 125 21.17 6.14 14.07
N ALA A 126 21.26 6.43 12.77
CA ALA A 126 22.21 7.39 12.21
C ALA A 126 22.00 8.81 12.77
N LYS A 127 20.74 9.22 12.98
CA LYS A 127 20.38 10.48 13.63
C LYS A 127 20.54 10.46 15.16
N ARG A 128 21.01 9.37 15.76
CA ARG A 128 21.12 9.17 17.22
C ARG A 128 19.80 9.46 17.94
N GLY A 129 18.69 9.04 17.34
CA GLY A 129 17.34 9.27 17.86
C GLY A 129 16.81 10.70 17.70
N ARG A 130 17.56 11.62 17.07
CA ARG A 130 17.15 13.04 16.89
C ARG A 130 16.18 13.24 15.72
N GLY A 131 15.17 12.38 15.64
CA GLY A 131 14.07 12.47 14.68
C GLY A 131 14.02 11.36 13.65
N ILE A 132 12.94 11.38 12.87
CA ILE A 132 12.62 10.40 11.83
C ILE A 132 13.11 10.88 10.44
N PRO A 133 13.05 10.04 9.40
CA PRO A 133 13.29 10.49 8.03
C PRO A 133 12.31 11.61 7.64
N THR A 134 12.82 12.70 7.06
CA THR A 134 12.02 13.87 6.70
C THR A 134 12.20 14.23 5.23
N LEU A 135 13.44 14.50 4.81
CA LEU A 135 13.73 14.93 3.43
C LEU A 135 13.41 13.85 2.39
N SER A 136 13.78 12.59 2.65
CA SER A 136 13.48 11.47 1.74
C SER A 136 11.97 11.22 1.64
N VAL A 137 11.24 11.31 2.75
CA VAL A 137 9.78 11.20 2.78
C VAL A 137 9.14 12.35 2.00
N ALA A 138 9.60 13.59 2.18
CA ALA A 138 9.12 14.74 1.43
C ALA A 138 9.37 14.59 -0.08
N PHE A 139 10.55 14.09 -0.48
CA PHE A 139 10.86 13.78 -1.87
C PHE A 139 9.89 12.73 -2.45
N ALA A 140 9.71 11.61 -1.76
CA ALA A 140 8.82 10.53 -2.20
C ALA A 140 7.35 10.99 -2.28
N ALA A 141 6.90 11.74 -1.28
CA ALA A 141 5.55 12.32 -1.27
C ALA A 141 5.34 13.32 -2.41
N THR A 142 6.34 14.16 -2.71
CA THR A 142 6.30 15.10 -3.84
C THR A 142 6.22 14.35 -5.16
N ARG A 143 7.03 13.30 -5.34
CA ARG A 143 6.99 12.44 -6.54
C ARG A 143 5.60 11.82 -6.72
N PHE A 144 5.02 11.27 -5.65
CA PHE A 144 3.68 10.70 -5.71
C PHE A 144 2.61 11.75 -6.02
N ALA A 145 2.69 12.94 -5.41
CA ALA A 145 1.77 14.04 -5.68
C ALA A 145 1.86 14.52 -7.15
N ILE A 146 3.05 14.54 -7.74
CA ILE A 146 3.24 14.82 -9.17
C ILE A 146 2.57 13.73 -10.02
N SER A 147 2.69 12.45 -9.65
CA SER A 147 2.00 11.36 -10.33
C SER A 147 0.47 11.52 -10.23
N LEU A 148 -0.08 11.87 -9.07
CA LEU A 148 -1.50 12.21 -8.95
C LEU A 148 -1.90 13.35 -9.88
N ALA A 149 -1.13 14.45 -9.93
CA ALA A 149 -1.39 15.58 -10.82
C ALA A 149 -1.35 15.18 -12.31
N ARG A 150 -0.42 14.30 -12.71
CA ARG A 150 -0.34 13.75 -14.07
C ARG A 150 -1.58 12.90 -14.40
N GLY A 151 -2.02 12.06 -13.46
CA GLY A 151 -3.24 11.27 -13.59
C GLY A 151 -4.50 12.14 -13.71
N ILE A 152 -4.61 13.18 -12.88
CA ILE A 152 -5.69 14.19 -12.94
C ILE A 152 -5.75 14.84 -14.33
N ASN A 153 -4.59 15.16 -14.90
CA ASN A 153 -4.48 15.75 -16.23
C ASN A 153 -4.69 14.75 -17.39
N GLY A 154 -5.07 13.50 -17.10
CA GLY A 154 -5.37 12.49 -18.11
C GLY A 154 -4.14 11.96 -18.84
N GLN A 155 -2.93 12.12 -18.28
CA GLN A 155 -1.75 11.50 -18.87
C GLN A 155 -1.88 9.97 -18.82
N PRO A 156 -1.65 9.26 -19.94
CA PRO A 156 -1.76 7.81 -19.94
C PRO A 156 -0.63 7.17 -19.14
N SER A 157 -0.87 5.95 -18.66
CA SER A 157 0.15 5.06 -18.07
C SER A 157 0.88 5.64 -16.85
N VAL A 158 0.18 6.42 -16.02
CA VAL A 158 0.72 6.86 -14.72
C VAL A 158 0.56 5.72 -13.71
N VAL A 159 1.65 5.00 -13.47
CA VAL A 159 1.66 3.84 -12.56
C VAL A 159 2.50 4.15 -11.33
N GLU A 160 1.96 3.89 -10.15
CA GLU A 160 2.64 3.99 -8.86
C GLU A 160 2.26 2.80 -7.96
N CYS A 161 3.11 2.45 -6.99
CA CYS A 161 2.68 1.62 -5.87
C CYS A 161 2.03 2.51 -4.80
N ALA A 162 0.84 2.12 -4.32
CA ALA A 162 0.16 2.84 -3.24
C ALA A 162 -0.66 1.87 -2.39
N TYR A 163 -0.72 2.12 -1.07
CA TYR A 163 -1.54 1.37 -0.14
C TYR A 163 -2.99 1.88 -0.20
N VAL A 164 -3.88 1.09 -0.80
CA VAL A 164 -5.25 1.50 -1.11
C VAL A 164 -6.24 0.42 -0.65
N ALA A 165 -7.53 0.76 -0.56
CA ALA A 165 -8.57 -0.26 -0.44
C ALA A 165 -8.49 -1.17 -1.67
N SER A 166 -8.31 -2.49 -1.47
CA SER A 166 -7.97 -3.41 -2.55
C SER A 166 -8.42 -4.82 -2.25
N GLU A 167 -8.77 -5.56 -3.30
CA GLU A 167 -9.11 -6.99 -3.25
C GLU A 167 -8.05 -7.86 -3.95
N VAL A 168 -6.89 -7.27 -4.31
CA VAL A 168 -5.79 -7.99 -4.99
C VAL A 168 -5.31 -9.20 -4.18
N VAL A 169 -5.35 -9.11 -2.86
CA VAL A 169 -5.12 -10.22 -1.93
C VAL A 169 -6.38 -10.43 -1.11
N GLN A 170 -7.12 -11.51 -1.38
CA GLN A 170 -8.45 -11.77 -0.80
C GLN A 170 -8.50 -11.74 0.75
N ALA A 171 -7.37 -12.00 1.42
CA ALA A 171 -7.30 -12.04 2.88
C ALA A 171 -7.25 -10.65 3.55
N VAL A 172 -7.01 -9.56 2.80
CA VAL A 172 -6.83 -8.20 3.34
C VAL A 172 -7.58 -7.17 2.50
N ASN A 173 -8.26 -6.24 3.17
CA ASN A 173 -9.11 -5.22 2.50
C ASN A 173 -8.32 -4.00 2.02
N TYR A 174 -7.05 -3.90 2.39
CA TYR A 174 -6.15 -2.81 2.05
C TYR A 174 -4.77 -3.38 1.74
N PHE A 175 -4.19 -2.95 0.64
CA PHE A 175 -2.93 -3.51 0.16
C PHE A 175 -2.20 -2.54 -0.77
N SER A 176 -0.87 -2.53 -0.70
CA SER A 176 -0.01 -1.81 -1.61
C SER A 176 0.32 -2.69 -2.81
N SER A 177 -0.05 -2.23 -4.00
CA SER A 177 0.29 -2.87 -5.27
C SER A 177 0.41 -1.80 -6.37
N PRO A 178 0.99 -2.11 -7.53
CA PRO A 178 0.99 -1.18 -8.65
C PRO A 178 -0.46 -0.86 -9.09
N ILE A 179 -0.75 0.43 -9.19
CA ILE A 179 -2.06 0.95 -9.62
C ILE A 179 -1.88 1.90 -10.80
N LEU A 180 -2.84 1.89 -11.72
CA LEU A 180 -2.97 2.92 -12.74
C LEU A 180 -3.78 4.08 -12.17
N ILE A 181 -3.19 5.27 -12.18
CA ILE A 181 -3.82 6.51 -11.69
C ILE A 181 -4.42 7.26 -12.88
N GLY A 182 -5.63 7.78 -12.70
CA GLY A 182 -6.31 8.62 -13.68
C GLY A 182 -7.07 9.79 -13.07
N PRO A 183 -7.97 10.41 -13.85
CA PRO A 183 -8.64 11.65 -13.46
C PRO A 183 -9.46 11.56 -12.18
N ASP A 184 -10.02 10.39 -11.90
CA ASP A 184 -10.91 10.15 -10.75
C ASP A 184 -10.30 9.21 -9.69
N GLY A 185 -8.97 9.09 -9.66
CA GLY A 185 -8.22 8.28 -8.71
C GLY A 185 -7.69 6.98 -9.31
N VAL A 186 -7.83 5.85 -8.60
CA VAL A 186 -7.41 4.53 -9.10
C VAL A 186 -8.30 4.12 -10.29
N MET A 187 -7.71 3.98 -11.47
CA MET A 187 -8.38 3.44 -12.66
C MET A 187 -8.32 1.91 -12.72
N GLU A 188 -7.17 1.34 -12.36
CA GLU A 188 -6.93 -0.10 -12.48
C GLU A 188 -5.97 -0.57 -11.38
N TYR A 189 -6.26 -1.73 -10.80
CA TYR A 189 -5.33 -2.45 -9.94
C TYR A 189 -4.58 -3.46 -10.80
N LEU A 190 -3.26 -3.28 -10.97
CA LEU A 190 -2.46 -4.12 -11.87
C LEU A 190 -2.11 -5.49 -11.28
N GLY A 191 -2.61 -5.77 -10.08
CA GLY A 191 -2.40 -7.02 -9.36
C GLY A 191 -1.00 -7.17 -8.78
N LEU A 192 -0.71 -8.37 -8.31
CA LEU A 192 0.63 -8.74 -7.86
C LEU A 192 1.50 -9.10 -9.08
N PRO A 193 2.73 -8.58 -9.15
CA PRO A 193 3.66 -9.02 -10.18
C PRO A 193 4.08 -10.48 -9.90
N LYS A 194 4.75 -11.13 -10.85
CA LYS A 194 5.23 -12.51 -10.64
C LYS A 194 6.27 -12.53 -9.52
N MET A 195 6.04 -13.35 -8.50
CA MET A 195 6.88 -13.45 -7.31
C MET A 195 7.63 -14.78 -7.23
N SER A 196 8.81 -14.76 -6.62
CA SER A 196 9.59 -15.93 -6.20
C SER A 196 8.97 -16.61 -4.97
N GLU A 197 9.44 -17.83 -4.65
CA GLU A 197 9.00 -18.54 -3.44
C GLU A 197 9.27 -17.74 -2.16
N TYR A 198 10.45 -17.14 -2.06
CA TYR A 198 10.83 -16.28 -0.94
C TYR A 198 9.89 -15.08 -0.78
N GLU A 199 9.57 -14.36 -1.86
CA GLU A 199 8.65 -13.22 -1.83
C GLU A 199 7.21 -13.66 -1.48
N ASN A 200 6.77 -14.85 -1.92
CA ASN A 200 5.48 -15.42 -1.51
C ASN A 200 5.46 -15.78 0.00
N CYS A 201 6.58 -16.25 0.56
CA CYS A 201 6.71 -16.46 2.00
C CYS A 201 6.59 -15.14 2.77
N LEU A 202 7.27 -14.07 2.32
CA LEU A 202 7.14 -12.75 2.91
C LEU A 202 5.69 -12.24 2.88
N LEU A 203 5.01 -12.41 1.75
CA LEU A 203 3.59 -12.05 1.62
C LEU A 203 2.73 -12.82 2.64
N SER A 204 2.93 -14.13 2.74
CA SER A 204 2.20 -14.98 3.68
C SER A 204 2.40 -14.53 5.14
N SER A 205 3.62 -14.13 5.50
CA SER A 205 3.94 -13.60 6.83
C SER A 205 3.40 -12.18 7.07
N ALA A 206 3.29 -11.35 6.03
CA ALA A 206 2.79 -9.98 6.14
C ALA A 206 1.26 -9.90 6.31
N ILE A 207 0.50 -10.84 5.72
CA ILE A 207 -0.96 -10.87 5.77
C ILE A 207 -1.53 -10.74 7.19
N PRO A 208 -1.14 -11.56 8.20
CA PRO A 208 -1.71 -11.45 9.54
C PRO A 208 -1.40 -10.09 10.20
N ILE A 209 -0.21 -9.54 9.94
CA ILE A 209 0.19 -8.21 10.46
C ILE A 209 -0.71 -7.13 9.85
N LEU A 210 -0.89 -7.16 8.52
CA LEU A 210 -1.77 -6.23 7.81
C LEU A 210 -3.22 -6.33 8.29
N GLN A 211 -3.73 -7.55 8.50
CA GLN A 211 -5.08 -7.75 9.05
C GLN A 211 -5.23 -7.07 10.41
N ASP A 212 -4.24 -7.21 11.30
CA ASP A 212 -4.29 -6.60 12.61
C ASP A 212 -4.13 -5.07 12.57
N ASP A 213 -3.27 -4.55 11.68
CA ASP A 213 -3.11 -3.11 11.44
C ASP A 213 -4.42 -2.48 10.96
N VAL A 214 -5.11 -3.14 10.03
CA VAL A 214 -6.41 -2.73 9.52
C VAL A 214 -7.45 -2.79 10.63
N LYS A 215 -7.56 -3.91 11.37
CA LYS A 215 -8.50 -4.04 12.49
C LYS A 215 -8.34 -2.90 13.51
N ARG A 216 -7.09 -2.52 13.85
CA ARG A 216 -6.84 -1.40 14.77
C ARG A 216 -7.34 -0.07 14.22
N GLY A 217 -7.14 0.19 12.92
CA GLY A 217 -7.66 1.38 12.27
C GLY A 217 -9.19 1.43 12.28
N LEU A 218 -9.84 0.30 11.98
CA LEU A 218 -11.30 0.21 11.99
C LEU A 218 -11.87 0.34 13.41
N TYR A 219 -11.22 -0.27 14.41
CA TYR A 219 -11.57 -0.17 15.83
C TYR A 219 -11.53 1.29 16.31
N PHE A 220 -10.52 2.06 15.91
CA PHE A 220 -10.41 3.48 16.27
C PHE A 220 -11.64 4.29 15.81
N VAL A 221 -12.16 3.99 14.62
CA VAL A 221 -13.31 4.72 14.07
C VAL A 221 -14.63 4.23 14.68
N HIS A 222 -14.80 2.93 14.87
CA HIS A 222 -16.08 2.32 15.23
C HIS A 222 -16.26 2.02 16.72
N GLY A 223 -15.19 1.98 17.52
CA GLY A 223 -15.22 1.57 18.93
C GLY A 223 -15.34 0.06 19.14
N GLU A 224 -15.56 -0.72 18.08
CA GLU A 224 -15.62 -2.19 18.05
C GLU A 224 -14.94 -2.71 16.76
N PRO A 225 -14.30 -3.89 16.76
CA PRO A 225 -13.73 -4.46 15.55
C PRO A 225 -14.87 -4.87 14.59
N PRO A 226 -14.80 -4.53 13.29
CA PRO A 226 -15.88 -4.84 12.36
C PRO A 226 -15.99 -6.35 12.12
N PRO A 227 -17.18 -6.84 11.74
CA PRO A 227 -17.37 -8.24 11.39
C PRO A 227 -16.49 -8.58 10.18
N ILE A 228 -15.79 -9.71 10.27
CA ILE A 228 -15.03 -10.28 9.16
C ILE A 228 -16.03 -10.56 8.03
N MET A 229 -15.84 -9.94 6.86
CA MET A 229 -16.61 -10.27 5.67
C MET A 229 -16.23 -11.67 5.19
N THR A 230 -16.87 -12.69 5.75
CA THR A 230 -16.87 -14.03 5.16
C THR A 230 -17.77 -14.02 3.94
N SER A 231 -17.22 -14.33 2.77
CA SER A 231 -18.01 -14.54 1.56
C SER A 231 -18.89 -15.78 1.70
N THR A 232 -20.15 -15.61 2.11
CA THR A 232 -21.21 -16.59 1.83
C THR A 232 -22.54 -15.89 1.64
N SER A 233 -22.82 -15.54 0.38
CA SER A 233 -24.17 -15.40 -0.12
C SER A 233 -24.80 -16.79 -0.28
N THR A 234 -25.60 -17.23 0.69
CA THR A 234 -26.71 -18.16 0.44
C THR A 234 -27.82 -17.86 1.42
N GLY A 235 -28.66 -16.88 1.08
CA GLY A 235 -29.99 -16.73 1.66
C GLY A 235 -30.90 -17.85 1.16
N LEU A 236 -30.73 -19.06 1.68
CA LEU A 236 -31.78 -20.08 1.64
C LEU A 236 -32.76 -19.74 2.75
N ARG A 237 -33.91 -19.16 2.37
CA ARG A 237 -35.08 -19.04 3.24
C ARG A 237 -35.52 -20.44 3.62
N GLU A 238 -35.34 -20.82 4.88
CA GLU A 238 -36.02 -21.97 5.46
C GLU A 238 -37.53 -21.72 5.42
N HIS A 239 -38.23 -22.51 4.60
CA HIS A 239 -39.68 -22.59 4.61
C HIS A 239 -40.12 -23.28 5.90
N LYS A 240 -40.66 -22.52 6.87
CA LYS A 240 -41.47 -23.10 7.95
C LYS A 240 -42.68 -23.83 7.35
N PRO A 241 -42.96 -25.10 7.73
CA PRO A 241 -44.18 -25.77 7.31
C PRO A 241 -45.40 -25.10 7.95
N ARG A 242 -46.38 -24.72 7.11
CA ARG A 242 -47.69 -24.29 7.56
C ARG A 242 -48.44 -25.49 8.13
N VAL A 243 -48.76 -25.42 9.41
CA VAL A 243 -49.78 -26.26 10.05
C VAL A 243 -51.12 -25.92 9.40
N PHE A 244 -51.79 -26.92 8.84
CA PHE A 244 -53.22 -26.86 8.51
C PHE A 244 -53.97 -27.77 9.47
N HIS A 245 -55.13 -27.27 9.90
CA HIS A 245 -56.13 -27.94 10.73
C HIS A 245 -56.56 -29.30 10.20
#